data_AF-A0A317PHM7-F1
#
_entry.id   AF-A0A317PHM7-F1
#
_cell.length_a   1.000
_cell.length_b   1.000
_cell.length_c   1.000
_cell.angle_alpha   90.00
_cell.angle_beta   90.00
_cell.angle_gamma   90.00
#
_symmetry.space_group_name_H-M   'P 1'
#
loop_
_entity.id
_entity.type
_entity.pdbx_description
1 polymer ?
#
loop_
_entity_poly.entity_id
_entity_poly.type
_entity_poly.pdbx_seq_one_letter_code
_entity_poly.pdbx_strand_id
1 'polypeptide(L)'
;MLMHYPLTWIDPLGLLKCGLTGNEVGDASNLPVIKPGSKEWKQAVNTMRNSGSSKPNFRVFDKTTAEKLLNEARPKTPEYPEYYGSKNYPDKTGFEHHPNESHTVNAPENNRPHIKWSDYSAGKKSPSSGKGHIFYD
;
A
#
# COMPACT_ATOMS: atom_id res chain seq x y z
N MET A 1 24.15 34.03 -0.59
CA MET A 1 23.26 33.29 -1.51
C MET A 1 22.82 32.03 -0.77
N LEU A 2 21.63 32.01 -0.18
CA LEU A 2 21.13 30.87 0.61
C LEU A 2 20.31 29.97 -0.31
N MET A 3 20.80 28.76 -0.60
CA MET A 3 20.04 27.75 -1.31
C MET A 3 18.85 27.30 -0.45
N HIS A 4 17.65 27.51 -0.96
CA HIS A 4 16.45 26.89 -0.41
C HIS A 4 16.49 25.40 -0.76
N TYR A 5 16.82 24.56 0.21
CA TYR A 5 16.46 23.15 0.15
C TYR A 5 14.95 23.06 0.40
N PRO A 6 14.15 22.53 -0.53
CA PRO A 6 12.75 22.26 -0.23
C PRO A 6 12.73 21.21 0.88
N LEU A 7 12.17 21.59 2.03
CA LEU A 7 11.87 20.69 3.15
C LEU A 7 10.85 19.64 2.67
N THR A 8 11.34 18.57 2.05
CA THR A 8 10.59 17.33 1.95
C THR A 8 10.57 16.75 3.35
N TRP A 9 9.42 16.81 4.01
CA TRP A 9 9.20 16.09 5.26
C TRP A 9 9.46 14.59 5.00
N ILE A 10 10.58 14.09 5.54
CA ILE A 10 10.90 12.67 5.63
C ILE A 10 10.29 12.21 6.95
N ASP A 11 9.42 11.19 6.91
CA ASP A 11 8.93 10.54 8.12
C ASP A 11 10.15 10.02 8.90
N PRO A 12 10.50 10.58 10.07
CA PRO A 12 11.78 10.28 10.73
C PRO A 12 11.88 8.84 11.24
N LEU A 13 10.79 8.06 11.19
CA LEU A 13 10.77 6.68 11.64
C LEU A 13 10.36 5.69 10.54
N GLY A 14 9.83 6.13 9.39
CA GLY A 14 9.45 5.25 8.28
C GLY A 14 8.51 4.11 8.69
N LEU A 15 7.61 4.32 9.65
CA LEU A 15 6.96 3.19 10.34
C LEU A 15 5.81 2.63 9.52
N LEU A 16 6.11 1.53 8.86
CA LEU A 16 5.12 0.67 8.25
C LEU A 16 4.17 0.13 9.32
N LYS A 17 2.86 0.39 9.16
CA LYS A 17 1.80 -0.09 10.06
C LYS A 17 1.06 -1.28 9.48
N CYS A 18 0.93 -2.35 10.24
CA CYS A 18 0.19 -3.53 9.85
C CYS A 18 -1.31 -3.24 9.72
N GLY A 19 -1.90 -3.57 8.57
CA GLY A 19 -3.33 -3.36 8.31
C GLY A 19 -4.26 -4.29 9.10
N LEU A 20 -3.73 -5.33 9.75
CA LEU A 20 -4.50 -6.24 10.62
C LEU A 20 -4.54 -5.74 12.08
N THR A 21 -3.44 -5.20 12.59
CA THR A 21 -3.30 -4.88 14.01
C THR A 21 -3.26 -3.39 14.29
N GLY A 22 -2.94 -2.55 13.29
CA GLY A 22 -2.65 -1.13 13.46
C GLY A 22 -1.27 -0.84 14.08
N ASN A 23 -0.54 -1.88 14.49
CA ASN A 23 0.77 -1.75 15.12
C ASN A 23 1.85 -1.46 14.08
N GLU A 24 2.86 -0.72 14.50
CA GLU A 24 4.09 -0.50 13.74
C GLU A 24 4.90 -1.79 13.72
N VAL A 25 5.46 -2.13 12.55
CA VAL A 25 6.23 -3.37 12.36
C VAL A 25 7.66 -3.11 11.89
N GLY A 26 8.05 -1.84 11.72
CA GLY A 26 9.32 -1.46 11.12
C GLY A 26 9.29 -1.71 9.63
N ASP A 27 9.60 -2.95 9.22
CA ASP A 27 9.74 -3.36 7.83
C ASP A 27 8.58 -4.22 7.31
N ALA A 28 8.39 -4.23 5.99
CA ALA A 28 7.42 -5.08 5.31
C ALA A 28 7.64 -6.58 5.57
N SER A 29 8.90 -7.02 5.74
CA SER A 29 9.26 -8.38 6.10
C SER A 29 8.73 -8.85 7.46
N ASN A 30 8.36 -7.92 8.36
CA ASN A 30 7.84 -8.24 9.68
C ASN A 30 6.30 -8.38 9.69
N LEU A 31 5.64 -8.08 8.57
CA LEU A 31 4.20 -8.31 8.43
C LEU A 31 3.89 -9.82 8.45
N PRO A 32 2.79 -10.23 9.10
CA PRO A 32 2.32 -11.61 9.02
C PRO A 32 1.85 -11.92 7.59
N VAL A 33 2.17 -13.11 7.11
CA VAL A 33 1.71 -13.60 5.80
C VAL A 33 0.25 -14.04 5.89
N ILE A 34 -0.61 -13.40 5.12
CA ILE A 34 -2.04 -13.67 5.03
C ILE A 34 -2.30 -14.70 3.93
N LYS A 35 -3.20 -15.65 4.18
CA LYS A 35 -3.57 -16.72 3.24
C LYS A 35 -5.00 -16.54 2.73
N PRO A 36 -5.27 -16.78 1.42
CA PRO A 36 -6.63 -16.76 0.88
C PRO A 36 -7.62 -17.58 1.73
N GLY A 37 -8.78 -17.01 2.03
CA GLY A 37 -9.84 -17.66 2.79
C GLY A 37 -9.67 -17.64 4.31
N SER A 38 -8.54 -17.18 4.85
CA SER A 38 -8.34 -17.05 6.30
C SER A 38 -9.19 -15.93 6.92
N LYS A 39 -9.23 -15.85 8.25
CA LYS A 39 -9.92 -14.75 8.95
C LYS A 39 -9.22 -13.42 8.68
N GLU A 40 -7.90 -13.43 8.65
CA GLU A 40 -7.04 -12.29 8.36
C GLU A 40 -7.24 -11.81 6.92
N TRP A 41 -7.48 -12.72 5.96
CA TRP A 41 -7.82 -12.35 4.59
C TRP A 41 -9.12 -11.55 4.53
N LYS A 42 -10.19 -12.06 5.17
CA LYS A 42 -11.47 -11.34 5.24
C LYS A 42 -11.32 -9.99 5.92
N GLN A 43 -10.50 -9.92 6.98
CA GLN A 43 -10.19 -8.67 7.65
C GLN A 43 -9.44 -7.71 6.72
N ALA A 44 -8.42 -8.16 6.00
CA ALA A 44 -7.68 -7.34 5.04
C ALA A 44 -8.60 -6.79 3.95
N VAL A 45 -9.47 -7.62 3.36
CA VAL A 45 -10.48 -7.20 2.39
C VAL A 45 -11.39 -6.11 2.96
N ASN A 46 -11.89 -6.29 4.18
CA ASN A 46 -12.76 -5.30 4.82
C ASN A 46 -12.04 -3.99 5.16
N THR A 47 -10.80 -4.07 5.66
CA THR A 47 -9.94 -2.91 5.92
C THR A 47 -9.67 -2.16 4.62
N MET A 48 -9.30 -2.85 3.54
CA MET A 48 -9.04 -2.22 2.25
C MET A 48 -10.27 -1.55 1.67
N ARG A 49 -11.48 -2.12 1.84
CA ARG A 49 -12.75 -1.52 1.41
C ARG A 49 -13.14 -0.27 2.19
N ASN A 50 -12.72 -0.17 3.46
CA ASN A 50 -13.15 0.88 4.39
C ASN A 50 -11.98 1.68 4.99
N SER A 51 -10.87 1.80 4.26
CA SER A 51 -9.62 2.35 4.79
C SER A 51 -9.68 3.85 5.04
N GLY A 52 -10.55 4.60 4.36
CA GLY A 52 -10.53 6.07 4.40
C GLY A 52 -9.12 6.65 4.16
N SER A 53 -8.61 7.39 5.15
CA SER A 53 -7.25 7.95 5.13
C SER A 53 -6.17 7.02 5.69
N SER A 54 -6.54 5.85 6.23
CA SER A 54 -5.57 4.85 6.67
C SER A 54 -4.81 4.30 5.47
N LYS A 55 -3.51 4.05 5.65
CA LYS A 55 -2.62 3.47 4.64
C LYS A 55 -2.29 2.03 5.02
N PRO A 56 -3.24 1.08 4.95
CA PRO A 56 -3.01 -0.26 5.46
C PRO A 56 -1.93 -0.99 4.65
N ASN A 57 -1.15 -1.81 5.34
CA ASN A 57 -0.10 -2.64 4.75
C ASN A 57 -0.33 -4.11 5.10
N PHE A 58 -0.28 -4.97 4.09
CA PHE A 58 -0.48 -6.42 4.23
C PHE A 58 0.65 -7.18 3.54
N ARG A 59 0.92 -8.41 3.97
CA ARG A 59 1.84 -9.31 3.27
C ARG A 59 1.14 -10.60 2.92
N VAL A 60 1.40 -11.11 1.73
CA VAL A 60 0.92 -12.39 1.22
C VAL A 60 2.10 -13.19 0.66
N PHE A 61 1.85 -14.40 0.18
CA PHE A 61 2.92 -15.30 -0.26
C PHE A 61 3.57 -14.84 -1.57
N ASP A 62 2.78 -14.50 -2.59
CA ASP A 62 3.28 -14.20 -3.93
C ASP A 62 2.52 -13.07 -4.62
N LYS A 63 3.04 -12.61 -5.76
CA LYS A 63 2.44 -11.56 -6.59
C LYS A 63 0.99 -11.88 -6.97
N THR A 64 0.71 -13.11 -7.41
CA THR A 64 -0.63 -13.55 -7.81
C THR A 64 -1.64 -13.46 -6.65
N THR A 65 -1.21 -13.80 -5.44
CA THR A 65 -2.02 -13.69 -4.23
C THR A 65 -2.25 -12.22 -3.87
N ALA A 66 -1.27 -11.35 -4.11
CA ALA A 66 -1.41 -9.91 -3.86
C ALA A 66 -2.44 -9.28 -4.79
N GLU A 67 -2.38 -9.61 -6.08
CA GLU A 67 -3.37 -9.19 -7.08
C GLU A 67 -4.76 -9.72 -6.73
N LYS A 68 -4.86 -10.97 -6.28
CA LYS A 68 -6.13 -11.56 -5.82
C LYS A 68 -6.72 -10.81 -4.64
N LEU A 69 -5.90 -10.45 -3.64
CA LEU A 69 -6.34 -9.66 -2.48
C LEU A 69 -6.85 -8.28 -2.92
N LEU A 70 -6.09 -7.60 -3.79
CA LEU A 70 -6.49 -6.31 -4.34
C LEU A 70 -7.82 -6.43 -5.09
N ASN A 71 -7.94 -7.35 -6.03
CA ASN A 71 -9.14 -7.49 -6.86
C ASN A 71 -10.39 -7.86 -6.04
N GLU A 72 -10.24 -8.66 -4.98
CA GLU A 72 -11.37 -8.99 -4.10
C GLU A 72 -11.83 -7.77 -3.28
N ALA A 73 -10.90 -6.95 -2.79
CA ALA A 73 -11.21 -5.76 -2.02
C ALA A 73 -11.68 -4.58 -2.89
N ARG A 74 -11.02 -4.39 -4.04
CA ARG A 74 -11.11 -3.24 -4.93
C ARG A 74 -11.22 -3.74 -6.38
N PRO A 75 -12.39 -4.28 -6.76
CA PRO A 75 -12.57 -4.79 -8.11
C PRO A 75 -12.43 -3.66 -9.14
N LYS A 76 -11.86 -3.97 -10.30
CA LYS A 76 -11.67 -3.04 -11.43
C LYS A 76 -10.69 -1.88 -11.17
N THR A 77 -9.79 -1.99 -10.18
CA THR A 77 -8.67 -1.04 -10.08
C THR A 77 -7.71 -1.28 -11.25
N PRO A 78 -7.44 -0.27 -12.10
CA PRO A 78 -6.55 -0.42 -13.25
C PRO A 78 -5.08 -0.51 -12.84
N GLU A 79 -4.30 -1.33 -13.54
CA GLU A 79 -2.85 -1.40 -13.42
C GLU A 79 -2.19 -0.28 -14.24
N TYR A 80 -1.13 0.32 -13.68
CA TYR A 80 -0.26 1.28 -14.36
C TYR A 80 1.20 0.84 -14.30
N PRO A 81 2.06 1.34 -15.21
CA PRO A 81 3.49 1.06 -15.18
C PRO A 81 4.13 1.38 -13.83
N GLU A 82 5.18 0.64 -13.48
CA GLU A 82 6.00 0.90 -12.29
C GLU A 82 6.41 2.37 -12.22
N TYR A 83 6.27 2.97 -11.04
CA TYR A 83 6.55 4.39 -10.76
C TYR A 83 5.72 5.40 -11.58
N TYR A 84 4.62 4.99 -12.22
CA TYR A 84 3.67 5.92 -12.85
C TYR A 84 3.19 6.98 -11.86
N GLY A 85 3.03 6.60 -10.59
CA GLY A 85 2.72 7.49 -9.47
C GLY A 85 1.23 7.79 -9.34
N SER A 86 0.65 7.43 -8.19
CA SER A 86 -0.77 7.67 -7.85
C SER A 86 -1.35 9.08 -8.08
N LYS A 87 -0.51 10.13 -8.20
CA LYS A 87 -0.96 11.49 -8.56
C LYS A 87 -1.42 11.58 -10.02
N ASN A 88 -0.92 10.69 -10.87
CA ASN A 88 -1.18 10.64 -12.29
C ASN A 88 -2.34 9.70 -12.65
N TYR A 89 -2.84 8.90 -11.70
CA TYR A 89 -3.98 8.01 -11.97
C TYR A 89 -5.21 8.80 -12.44
N PRO A 90 -5.76 8.48 -13.62
CA PRO A 90 -7.14 8.79 -13.96
C PRO A 90 -8.08 8.47 -12.79
N ASP A 91 -8.96 9.40 -12.47
CA ASP A 91 -9.91 9.30 -11.36
C ASP A 91 -9.30 8.94 -10.00
N LYS A 92 -7.99 9.18 -9.82
CA LYS A 92 -7.22 8.89 -8.60
C LYS A 92 -7.30 7.42 -8.18
N THR A 93 -7.50 6.53 -9.15
CA THR A 93 -7.73 5.11 -8.95
C THR A 93 -6.77 4.28 -9.80
N GLY A 94 -6.02 3.39 -9.18
CA GLY A 94 -5.03 2.57 -9.86
C GLY A 94 -4.11 1.81 -8.91
N PHE A 95 -3.30 0.92 -9.47
CA PHE A 95 -2.22 0.27 -8.76
C PHE A 95 -0.97 0.09 -9.64
N GLU A 96 0.17 -0.07 -8.98
CA GLU A 96 1.48 -0.30 -9.59
C GLU A 96 2.17 -1.46 -8.86
N HIS A 97 2.97 -2.23 -9.58
CA HIS A 97 3.94 -3.14 -8.98
C HIS A 97 5.25 -2.39 -8.74
N HIS A 98 5.82 -2.58 -7.55
CA HIS A 98 7.10 -2.00 -7.15
C HIS A 98 8.06 -3.12 -6.73
N PRO A 99 9.36 -2.99 -7.01
CA PRO A 99 10.39 -3.91 -6.53
C PRO A 99 10.64 -3.70 -5.03
N ASN A 100 11.61 -4.43 -4.48
CA ASN A 100 12.14 -4.15 -3.15
C ASN A 100 12.77 -2.74 -3.11
N GLU A 101 12.29 -1.87 -2.22
CA GLU A 101 12.73 -0.48 -2.08
C GLU A 101 13.69 -0.25 -0.89
N SER A 102 14.23 -1.31 -0.27
CA SER A 102 15.16 -1.21 0.87
C SER A 102 16.43 -0.41 0.58
N HIS A 103 16.75 -0.22 -0.69
CA HIS A 103 17.90 0.57 -1.16
C HIS A 103 17.55 2.04 -1.43
N THR A 104 16.30 2.43 -1.29
CA THR A 104 15.83 3.79 -1.55
C THR A 104 15.88 4.63 -0.28
N VAL A 105 16.10 5.94 -0.44
CA VAL A 105 16.08 6.90 0.69
C VAL A 105 14.65 7.19 1.16
N ASN A 106 13.66 7.03 0.29
CA ASN A 106 12.32 7.55 0.53
C ASN A 106 11.36 6.56 1.22
N ALA A 107 11.61 5.25 1.06
CA ALA A 107 10.78 4.20 1.64
C ALA A 107 11.58 2.91 1.90
N PRO A 108 12.70 2.96 2.66
CA PRO A 108 13.52 1.78 2.93
C PRO A 108 12.77 0.65 3.66
N GLU A 109 11.69 0.97 4.39
CA GLU A 109 10.81 0.01 5.07
C GLU A 109 10.04 -0.91 4.12
N ASN A 110 9.87 -0.50 2.86
CA ASN A 110 9.25 -1.29 1.80
C ASN A 110 10.23 -2.36 1.28
N ASN A 111 10.78 -3.16 2.19
CA ASN A 111 11.89 -4.09 1.93
C ASN A 111 11.49 -5.39 1.20
N ARG A 112 10.36 -5.35 0.48
CA ARG A 112 9.74 -6.47 -0.25
C ARG A 112 9.12 -5.93 -1.54
N PRO A 113 9.10 -6.73 -2.63
CA PRO A 113 8.23 -6.47 -3.75
C PRO A 113 6.78 -6.27 -3.30
N HIS A 114 6.07 -5.33 -3.92
CA HIS A 114 4.71 -5.01 -3.48
C HIS A 114 3.82 -4.41 -4.57
N ILE A 115 2.53 -4.43 -4.31
CA ILE A 115 1.53 -3.62 -4.99
C ILE A 115 1.34 -2.35 -4.18
N LYS A 116 1.42 -1.20 -4.84
CA LYS A 116 0.96 0.08 -4.31
C LYS A 116 -0.35 0.43 -4.99
N TRP A 117 -1.41 0.69 -4.22
CA TRP A 117 -2.74 0.97 -4.76
C TRP A 117 -3.33 2.26 -4.20
N SER A 118 -4.24 2.87 -4.95
CA SER A 118 -5.06 4.02 -4.54
C SER A 118 -6.43 3.92 -5.19
N ASP A 119 -7.47 4.29 -4.45
CA ASP A 119 -8.84 4.45 -4.94
C ASP A 119 -9.49 5.61 -4.19
N TYR A 120 -9.57 6.77 -4.86
CA TYR A 120 -10.30 7.94 -4.36
C TYR A 120 -11.48 8.32 -5.26
N SER A 121 -12.02 7.35 -6.02
CA SER A 121 -13.15 7.54 -6.92
C SER A 121 -14.40 8.08 -6.20
N ALA A 122 -14.63 7.63 -4.97
CA ALA A 122 -15.70 8.12 -4.09
C ALA A 122 -15.39 9.45 -3.36
N GLY A 123 -14.22 10.05 -3.60
CA GLY A 123 -13.79 11.31 -2.99
C GLY A 123 -12.95 11.15 -1.70
N LYS A 124 -12.02 12.08 -1.47
CA LYS A 124 -10.99 12.01 -0.41
C LYS A 124 -11.47 11.76 1.02
N LYS A 125 -12.71 12.13 1.33
CA LYS A 125 -13.30 11.98 2.67
C LYS A 125 -14.19 10.74 2.80
N SER A 126 -14.39 9.99 1.71
CA SER A 126 -15.20 8.78 1.76
C SER A 126 -14.50 7.70 2.60
N PRO A 127 -15.20 6.99 3.50
CA PRO A 127 -14.66 5.82 4.17
C PRO A 127 -14.30 4.73 3.17
N SER A 128 -14.97 4.69 2.01
CA SER A 128 -14.67 3.76 0.93
C SER A 128 -13.49 4.19 0.07
N SER A 129 -12.83 5.31 0.34
CA SER A 129 -11.60 5.67 -0.37
C SER A 129 -10.34 5.20 0.37
N GLY A 130 -9.19 5.24 -0.28
CA GLY A 130 -7.91 5.04 0.39
C GLY A 130 -6.78 4.67 -0.54
N LYS A 131 -5.67 4.28 0.08
CA LYS A 131 -4.46 3.81 -0.58
C LYS A 131 -3.73 2.88 0.37
N GLY A 132 -2.85 2.02 -0.13
CA GLY A 132 -2.09 1.13 0.73
C GLY A 132 -1.10 0.29 -0.05
N HIS A 133 -0.54 -0.71 0.64
CA HIS A 133 0.43 -1.63 0.05
C HIS A 133 0.07 -3.09 0.35
N ILE A 134 0.36 -3.97 -0.61
CA ILE A 134 0.32 -5.42 -0.44
C ILE A 134 1.68 -5.98 -0.84
N PHE A 135 2.47 -6.36 0.14
CA PHE A 135 3.80 -6.95 -0.02
C PHE A 135 3.70 -8.45 -0.31
N TYR A 136 4.70 -9.00 -0.99
CA TYR A 136 4.81 -10.44 -1.25
C TYR A 136 6.27 -10.89 -1.20
N ASP A 137 6.48 -12.22 -1.15
CA ASP A 137 7.80 -12.84 -1.07
C ASP A 137 8.44 -13.07 -2.44
#